data_AF-A0A1Q5LNE4-F1
#
_entry.id   AF-A0A1Q5LNE4-F1
#
_cell.length_a   1.000
_cell.length_b   1.000
_cell.length_c   1.000
_cell.angle_alpha   90.00
_cell.angle_beta   90.00
_cell.angle_gamma   90.00
#
_symmetry.space_group_name_H-M   'P 1'
#
loop_
_entity.id
_entity.type
_entity.pdbx_description
1 polymer ?
#
loop_
_entity_poly.entity_id
_entity_poly.type
_entity_poly.pdbx_seq_one_letter_code
_entity_poly.pdbx_strand_id
1 'polypeptide(L)'
;MKRRATSTTVRATLLVVAALTADTAVWGDVHTRQDDAYRRMIGWTSRHLPPDALVAVTEETPTLLLPRTVKGTWSSRGDLARHRADYLLLSDTQLIAQGSAAISPGLLATVETRGRPVHSELGPTNGALRLYDVRGLTAALTCPSATRPSNDAPTTAPERPG
;
A
#
# COMPACT_ATOMS: atom_id res chain seq x y z
N MET A 1 55.42 22.97 26.62
CA MET A 1 54.61 22.54 25.46
C MET A 1 53.36 21.82 25.96
N LYS A 2 52.17 22.45 26.01
CA LYS A 2 50.89 21.78 26.38
C LYS A 2 49.70 22.66 26.00
N ARG A 3 49.23 22.59 24.75
CA ARG A 3 47.96 23.21 24.31
C ARG A 3 47.36 22.43 23.13
N ARG A 4 46.97 21.18 23.33
CA ARG A 4 46.13 20.42 22.38
C ARG A 4 45.33 19.35 23.14
N ALA A 5 44.37 19.77 23.96
CA ALA A 5 43.43 18.83 24.58
C ALA A 5 42.00 19.39 24.68
N THR A 6 41.84 20.72 24.68
CA THR A 6 40.54 21.38 24.91
C THR A 6 39.61 21.40 23.70
N SER A 7 40.14 21.28 22.47
CA SER A 7 39.35 21.37 21.23
C SER A 7 38.44 20.15 21.03
N THR A 8 38.90 18.96 21.41
CA THR A 8 38.18 17.71 21.18
C THR A 8 36.98 17.58 22.10
N THR A 9 37.13 17.98 23.37
CA THR A 9 36.06 17.90 24.38
C THR A 9 34.92 18.86 24.06
N VAL A 10 35.22 20.10 23.68
CA VAL A 10 34.19 21.09 23.31
C VAL A 10 33.40 20.64 22.09
N ARG A 11 34.07 20.05 21.08
CA ARG A 11 33.40 19.52 19.88
C ARG A 11 32.50 18.31 20.21
N ALA A 12 32.98 17.40 21.06
CA ALA A 12 32.18 16.25 21.48
C ALA A 12 30.93 16.71 22.24
N THR A 13 31.06 17.68 23.15
CA THR A 13 29.92 18.24 23.88
C THR A 13 28.92 18.91 22.95
N LEU A 14 29.38 19.70 21.96
CA LEU A 14 28.51 20.33 20.98
C LEU A 14 27.75 19.31 20.13
N LEU A 15 28.40 18.22 19.72
CA LEU A 15 27.75 17.14 18.96
C LEU A 15 26.68 16.43 19.81
N VAL A 16 26.96 16.15 21.08
CA VAL A 16 25.99 15.53 21.98
C VAL A 16 24.79 16.45 22.20
N VAL A 17 25.01 17.73 22.44
CA VAL A 17 23.93 18.72 22.61
C VAL A 17 23.10 18.84 21.33
N ALA A 18 23.75 18.90 20.15
CA ALA A 18 23.05 18.96 18.87
C ALA A 18 22.20 17.70 18.63
N ALA A 19 22.74 16.51 18.93
CA ALA A 19 22.02 15.24 18.81
C ALA A 19 20.80 15.19 19.73
N LEU A 20 20.96 15.58 21.01
CA LEU A 20 19.86 15.63 21.97
C LEU A 20 18.79 16.65 21.56
N THR A 21 19.19 17.82 21.06
CA THR A 21 18.24 18.85 20.61
C THR A 21 17.43 18.37 19.40
N ALA A 22 18.09 17.69 18.45
CA ALA A 22 17.42 17.10 17.29
C ALA A 22 16.45 15.99 17.72
N ASP A 23 16.86 15.10 18.62
CA ASP A 23 16.01 14.03 19.15
C ASP A 23 14.77 14.58 19.87
N THR A 24 14.95 15.59 20.72
CA THR A 24 13.85 16.25 21.44
C THR A 24 12.89 16.97 20.49
N ALA A 25 13.41 17.58 19.42
CA ALA A 25 12.60 18.25 18.41
C ALA A 25 11.74 17.24 17.61
N VAL A 26 12.32 16.10 17.24
CA VAL A 26 11.58 15.00 16.57
C VAL A 26 10.53 14.42 17.52
N TRP A 27 10.87 14.19 18.79
CA TRP A 27 9.92 13.70 19.79
C TRP A 27 8.75 14.68 19.95
N GLY A 28 9.04 15.98 20.05
CA GLY A 28 8.04 17.03 20.12
C GLY A 28 7.14 17.03 18.89
N ASP A 29 7.71 16.97 17.68
CA ASP A 29 6.92 16.97 16.45
C ASP A 29 5.96 15.77 16.37
N VAL A 30 6.42 14.58 16.77
CA VAL A 30 5.63 13.34 16.77
C VAL A 30 4.53 13.35 17.84
N HIS A 31 4.82 13.88 19.04
CA HIS A 31 3.88 13.81 20.18
C HIS A 31 2.96 15.03 20.31
N THR A 32 3.29 16.14 19.64
CA THR A 32 2.48 17.37 19.70
C THR A 32 1.67 17.62 18.43
N ARG A 33 2.05 17.08 17.28
CA ARG A 33 1.19 17.12 16.09
C ARG A 33 0.12 16.03 16.18
N GLN A 34 -1.13 16.45 16.04
CA GLN A 34 -2.25 15.55 15.92
C GLN A 34 -2.11 14.76 14.61
N ASP A 35 -1.85 13.45 14.66
CA ASP A 35 -1.93 12.60 13.48
C ASP A 35 -3.40 12.28 13.16
N ASP A 36 -3.98 13.11 12.31
CA ASP A 36 -5.35 12.97 11.81
C ASP A 36 -5.37 12.52 10.34
N ALA A 37 -4.25 12.04 9.78
CA ALA A 37 -4.18 11.58 8.38
C ALA A 37 -5.18 10.45 8.11
N TYR A 38 -5.28 9.49 9.03
CA TYR A 38 -6.30 8.44 8.97
C TYR A 38 -7.72 9.00 9.00
N ARG A 39 -7.99 9.95 9.91
CA ARG A 39 -9.30 10.59 10.02
C ARG A 39 -9.69 11.30 8.71
N ARG A 40 -8.75 12.01 8.09
CA ARG A 40 -8.96 12.68 6.81
C ARG A 40 -9.15 11.68 5.66
N MET A 41 -8.37 10.60 5.62
CA MET A 41 -8.52 9.51 4.65
C MET A 41 -9.90 8.86 4.75
N ILE A 42 -10.39 8.57 5.96
CA ILE A 42 -11.73 8.00 6.19
C ILE A 42 -12.82 9.02 5.77
N GLY A 43 -12.65 10.28 6.16
CA GLY A 43 -13.57 11.35 5.77
C GLY A 43 -13.59 11.60 4.25
N TRP A 44 -12.50 11.32 3.54
CA TRP A 44 -12.46 11.39 2.09
C TRP A 44 -13.12 10.16 1.45
N THR A 45 -12.73 8.95 1.87
CA THR A 45 -13.24 7.69 1.31
C THR A 45 -14.74 7.55 1.46
N SER A 46 -15.31 7.90 2.62
CA SER A 46 -16.76 7.89 2.87
C SER A 46 -17.56 8.81 1.94
N ARG A 47 -16.94 9.84 1.37
CA ARG A 47 -17.59 10.81 0.47
C ARG A 47 -17.37 10.52 -1.01
N HIS A 48 -16.32 9.80 -1.37
CA HIS A 48 -15.87 9.68 -2.77
C HIS A 48 -15.82 8.25 -3.29
N LEU A 49 -15.75 7.25 -2.42
CA LEU A 49 -15.79 5.86 -2.86
C LEU A 49 -17.24 5.40 -3.03
N PRO A 50 -17.51 4.55 -4.05
CA PRO A 50 -18.77 3.83 -4.12
C PRO A 50 -19.02 3.02 -2.84
N PRO A 51 -20.28 2.90 -2.37
CA PRO A 51 -20.62 2.21 -1.13
C PRO A 51 -20.32 0.69 -1.16
N ASP A 52 -20.17 0.13 -2.34
CA ASP A 52 -19.84 -1.27 -2.61
C ASP A 52 -18.36 -1.52 -2.92
N ALA A 53 -17.55 -0.45 -2.98
CA ALA A 53 -16.13 -0.54 -3.27
C ALA A 53 -15.39 -1.38 -2.24
N LEU A 54 -14.58 -2.33 -2.71
CA LEU A 54 -13.73 -3.14 -1.85
C LEU A 54 -12.32 -2.54 -1.77
N VAL A 55 -11.89 -2.19 -0.56
CA VAL A 55 -10.57 -1.61 -0.32
C VAL A 55 -9.63 -2.70 0.20
N ALA A 56 -8.61 -3.06 -0.60
CA ALA A 56 -7.49 -3.87 -0.15
C ALA A 56 -6.58 -3.04 0.75
N VAL A 57 -6.22 -3.60 1.90
CA VAL A 57 -5.39 -2.93 2.91
C VAL A 57 -4.22 -3.82 3.31
N THR A 58 -3.08 -3.22 3.61
CA THR A 58 -1.84 -3.93 3.97
C THR A 58 -1.63 -4.08 5.48
N GLU A 59 -2.46 -3.42 6.29
CA GLU A 59 -2.34 -3.35 7.75
C GLU A 59 -3.73 -3.45 8.43
N GLU A 60 -3.76 -3.63 9.75
CA GLU A 60 -4.99 -3.86 10.52
C GLU A 60 -5.80 -2.58 10.76
N THR A 61 -5.15 -1.44 11.02
CA THR A 61 -5.85 -0.20 11.39
C THR A 61 -6.98 0.20 10.42
N PRO A 62 -6.81 0.13 9.08
CA PRO A 62 -7.88 0.38 8.13
C PRO A 62 -9.10 -0.56 8.27
N THR A 63 -8.93 -1.82 8.69
CA THR A 63 -10.04 -2.79 8.77
C THR A 63 -11.06 -2.43 9.84
N LEU A 64 -10.61 -1.71 10.87
CA LEU A 64 -11.45 -1.25 11.97
C LEU A 64 -12.20 0.05 11.63
N LEU A 65 -11.71 0.79 10.64
CA LEU A 65 -12.11 2.18 10.40
C LEU A 65 -12.87 2.37 9.08
N LEU A 66 -12.60 1.53 8.08
CA LEU A 66 -13.23 1.61 6.77
C LEU A 66 -14.25 0.48 6.60
N PRO A 67 -15.44 0.78 6.06
CA PRO A 67 -16.37 -0.26 5.66
C PRO A 67 -15.80 -1.04 4.48
N ARG A 68 -16.04 -2.36 4.46
CA ARG A 68 -15.72 -3.26 3.34
C ARG A 68 -14.24 -3.27 2.91
N THR A 69 -13.37 -3.46 3.89
CA THR A 69 -11.96 -3.75 3.63
C THR A 69 -11.69 -5.23 3.51
N VAL A 70 -10.71 -5.58 2.69
CA VAL A 70 -10.06 -6.89 2.75
C VAL A 70 -8.61 -6.68 3.17
N LYS A 71 -8.22 -7.29 4.29
CA LYS A 71 -6.81 -7.39 4.67
C LYS A 71 -6.22 -8.63 4.04
N GLY A 72 -5.02 -8.49 3.50
CA GLY A 72 -4.34 -9.63 2.90
C GLY A 72 -2.87 -9.35 2.65
N THR A 73 -2.17 -10.40 2.25
CA THR A 73 -0.82 -10.31 1.70
C THR A 73 -0.91 -10.23 0.19
N TRP A 74 -0.60 -9.06 -0.35
CA TRP A 74 -0.73 -8.74 -1.77
C TRP A 74 0.59 -9.00 -2.47
N SER A 75 0.76 -10.20 -3.02
CA SER A 75 2.00 -10.57 -3.70
C SER A 75 1.97 -10.29 -5.21
N SER A 76 0.78 -10.22 -5.79
CA SER A 76 0.57 -10.10 -7.24
C SER A 76 -0.74 -9.40 -7.60
N ARG A 77 -0.84 -8.92 -8.85
CA ARG A 77 -2.12 -8.43 -9.41
C ARG A 77 -3.21 -9.50 -9.39
N GLY A 78 -2.82 -10.77 -9.49
CA GLY A 78 -3.74 -11.91 -9.39
C GLY A 78 -4.34 -12.08 -8.00
N ASP A 79 -3.64 -11.68 -6.92
CA ASP A 79 -4.19 -11.69 -5.57
C ASP A 79 -5.28 -10.63 -5.41
N LEU A 80 -5.02 -9.41 -5.90
CA LEU A 80 -6.00 -8.32 -5.92
C LEU A 80 -7.24 -8.70 -6.75
N ALA A 81 -7.02 -9.30 -7.92
CA ALA A 81 -8.11 -9.75 -8.80
C ALA A 81 -8.95 -10.86 -8.15
N ARG A 82 -8.31 -11.86 -7.51
CA ARG A 82 -9.00 -12.95 -6.80
C ARG A 82 -9.90 -12.44 -5.68
N HIS A 83 -9.47 -11.41 -4.98
CA HIS A 83 -10.25 -10.79 -3.91
C HIS A 83 -11.19 -9.69 -4.41
N ARG A 84 -11.22 -9.40 -5.71
CA ARG A 84 -12.01 -8.32 -6.32
C ARG A 84 -11.77 -6.97 -5.65
N ALA A 85 -10.52 -6.66 -5.34
CA ALA A 85 -10.15 -5.36 -4.80
C ALA A 85 -10.31 -4.27 -5.86
N ASP A 86 -11.06 -3.22 -5.54
CA ASP A 86 -11.24 -2.05 -6.39
C ASP A 86 -10.17 -1.00 -6.12
N TYR A 87 -9.85 -0.83 -4.84
CA TYR A 87 -8.88 0.14 -4.36
C TYR A 87 -7.82 -0.54 -3.51
N LEU A 88 -6.61 0.02 -3.48
CA LEU A 88 -5.52 -0.42 -2.63
C LEU A 88 -5.03 0.76 -1.80
N LEU A 89 -5.08 0.62 -0.47
CA LEU A 89 -4.55 1.59 0.48
C LEU A 89 -3.15 1.17 0.93
N LEU A 90 -2.18 2.07 0.77
CA LEU A 90 -0.78 1.88 1.11
C LEU A 90 -0.31 2.96 2.10
N SER A 91 0.55 2.56 3.03
CA SER A 91 1.21 3.45 4.00
C SER A 91 2.69 3.50 3.66
N ASP A 92 3.18 4.68 3.28
CA ASP A 92 4.28 4.83 2.31
C ASP A 92 5.70 4.57 2.85
N THR A 93 6.05 4.75 4.12
CA THR A 93 7.49 4.94 4.42
C THR A 93 8.15 4.17 5.56
N GLN A 94 7.43 3.46 6.42
CA GLN A 94 8.12 2.75 7.53
C GLN A 94 7.64 1.32 7.74
N LEU A 95 6.34 1.08 7.57
CA LEU A 95 5.78 -0.27 7.68
C LEU A 95 6.19 -1.17 6.51
N ILE A 96 6.28 -0.64 5.28
CA ILE A 96 6.82 -1.38 4.12
C ILE A 96 8.30 -1.72 4.35
N ALA A 97 9.11 -0.75 4.81
CA ALA A 97 10.53 -0.95 5.08
C ALA A 97 10.80 -1.93 6.24
N GLN A 98 9.87 -2.05 7.19
CA GLN A 98 9.93 -2.99 8.31
C GLN A 98 9.25 -4.34 8.01
N GLY A 99 8.82 -4.60 6.77
CA GLY A 99 8.14 -5.85 6.39
C GLY A 99 6.75 -6.02 7.01
N SER A 100 6.19 -4.94 7.56
CA SER A 100 4.89 -4.91 8.24
C SER A 100 3.72 -4.56 7.30
N ALA A 101 4.00 -4.02 6.12
CA ALA A 101 3.03 -3.94 5.04
C ALA A 101 3.08 -5.23 4.22
N ALA A 102 1.96 -5.94 4.17
CA ALA A 102 1.87 -7.20 3.45
C ALA A 102 1.71 -6.98 1.93
N ILE A 103 2.71 -6.38 1.28
CA ILE A 103 2.77 -6.18 -0.18
C ILE A 103 4.15 -6.56 -0.72
N SER A 104 4.19 -7.27 -1.85
CA SER A 104 5.47 -7.59 -2.50
C SER A 104 6.09 -6.35 -3.17
N PRO A 105 7.42 -6.22 -3.21
CA PRO A 105 8.08 -5.10 -3.89
C PRO A 105 7.70 -4.99 -5.38
N GLY A 106 7.52 -6.13 -6.06
CA GLY A 106 7.12 -6.15 -7.47
C GLY A 106 5.69 -5.65 -7.71
N LEU A 107 4.76 -5.96 -6.80
CA LEU A 107 3.40 -5.42 -6.88
C LEU A 107 3.38 -3.93 -6.54
N LEU A 108 4.11 -3.51 -5.51
CA LEU A 108 4.24 -2.11 -5.14
C LEU A 108 4.72 -1.27 -6.33
N ALA A 109 5.85 -1.64 -6.94
CA ALA A 109 6.38 -0.94 -8.12
C ALA A 109 5.37 -0.90 -9.28
N THR A 110 4.59 -1.97 -9.47
CA THR A 110 3.54 -2.02 -10.49
C THR A 110 2.41 -1.03 -10.20
N VAL A 111 1.97 -0.94 -8.94
CA VAL A 111 0.91 -0.01 -8.51
C VAL A 111 1.40 1.43 -8.60
N GLU A 112 2.64 1.73 -8.20
CA GLU A 112 3.19 3.07 -8.30
C GLU A 112 3.38 3.54 -9.75
N THR A 113 3.75 2.62 -10.64
CA THR A 113 4.00 2.96 -12.05
C THR A 113 2.73 3.00 -12.89
N ARG A 114 1.78 2.10 -12.62
CA ARG A 114 0.61 1.87 -13.48
C ARG A 114 -0.74 2.01 -12.78
N GLY A 115 -0.76 1.97 -11.45
CA GLY A 115 -1.95 2.25 -10.67
C GLY A 115 -2.31 3.72 -10.81
N ARG A 116 -3.61 4.02 -10.70
CA ARG A 116 -4.06 5.41 -10.74
C ARG A 116 -4.17 5.92 -9.29
N PRO A 117 -3.34 6.90 -8.86
CA PRO A 117 -3.51 7.50 -7.55
C PRO A 117 -4.84 8.25 -7.50
N VAL A 118 -5.60 8.03 -6.44
CA VAL A 118 -6.93 8.63 -6.24
C VAL A 118 -6.89 9.67 -5.14
N HIS A 119 -6.22 9.35 -4.02
CA HIS A 119 -6.10 10.24 -2.88
C HIS A 119 -4.80 9.99 -2.11
N SER A 120 -4.29 11.01 -1.43
CA SER A 120 -3.10 10.92 -0.58
C SER A 120 -3.26 11.83 0.64
N GLU A 121 -2.86 11.32 1.80
CA GLU A 121 -2.81 12.08 3.05
C GLU A 121 -1.43 11.95 3.67
N LEU A 122 -0.80 13.07 3.99
CA LEU A 122 0.48 13.06 4.71
C LEU A 122 0.21 13.07 6.22
N GLY A 123 0.79 12.11 6.93
CA GLY A 123 0.79 12.02 8.38
C GLY A 123 2.23 12.02 8.94
N PRO A 124 2.45 12.63 10.12
CA PRO A 124 3.77 12.66 10.75
C PRO A 124 4.24 11.28 11.25
N THR A 125 3.32 10.36 11.54
CA THR A 125 3.64 9.05 12.15
C THR A 125 3.79 7.92 11.13
N ASN A 126 2.89 7.83 10.15
CA ASN A 126 2.85 6.73 9.18
C ASN A 126 3.37 7.12 7.79
N GLY A 127 3.89 8.34 7.64
CA GLY A 127 4.23 8.91 6.35
C GLY A 127 2.98 9.22 5.53
N ALA A 128 3.02 8.97 4.23
CA ALA A 128 1.86 9.18 3.36
C ALA A 128 0.93 7.95 3.36
N LEU A 129 -0.36 8.17 3.60
CA LEU A 129 -1.41 7.21 3.26
C LEU A 129 -1.86 7.48 1.83
N ARG A 130 -1.68 6.50 0.94
CA ARG A 130 -1.98 6.64 -0.49
C ARG A 130 -3.02 5.63 -0.91
N LEU A 131 -4.06 6.09 -1.60
CA LEU A 131 -5.12 5.26 -2.14
C LEU A 131 -5.00 5.19 -3.66
N TYR A 132 -4.95 3.98 -4.19
CA TYR A 132 -4.85 3.71 -5.63
C TYR A 132 -6.10 2.99 -6.13
N ASP A 133 -6.57 3.36 -7.32
CA ASP A 133 -7.55 2.59 -8.10
C ASP A 133 -6.79 1.50 -8.86
N VAL A 134 -7.10 0.24 -8.54
CA VAL A 134 -6.42 -0.93 -9.10
C VAL A 134 -7.29 -1.70 -10.09
N ARG A 135 -8.53 -1.25 -10.36
CA ARG A 135 -9.45 -1.92 -11.29
C ARG A 135 -8.86 -2.05 -12.69
N GLY A 136 -8.16 -1.01 -13.15
CA GLY A 136 -7.44 -1.05 -14.43
C GLY A 136 -6.29 -2.08 -14.47
N LEU A 137 -5.69 -2.40 -13.32
CA LEU A 137 -4.60 -3.37 -13.20
C LEU A 137 -5.11 -4.81 -13.17
N THR A 138 -6.33 -5.01 -12.65
CA THR A 138 -6.95 -6.34 -12.46
C THR A 138 -7.92 -6.71 -13.58
N ALA A 139 -8.47 -5.75 -14.33
CA ALA A 139 -9.50 -5.97 -15.36
C ALA A 139 -9.15 -7.10 -16.36
N ALA A 140 -7.91 -7.14 -16.84
CA ALA A 140 -7.47 -8.16 -17.80
C ALA A 140 -7.39 -9.58 -17.19
N LEU A 141 -7.34 -9.71 -15.86
CA LEU A 141 -7.27 -10.98 -15.14
C LEU A 141 -8.65 -11.46 -14.68
N THR A 142 -9.63 -10.56 -14.58
CA THR A 142 -10.99 -10.87 -14.12
C THR A 142 -11.92 -11.23 -15.26
N CYS A 143 -11.54 -10.95 -16.51
CA CYS A 143 -12.31 -11.36 -17.68
C CYS A 143 -12.06 -12.86 -17.95
N PRO A 144 -13.05 -13.75 -17.75
CA PRO A 144 -12.92 -15.10 -18.29
C PRO A 144 -12.84 -14.95 -19.80
N SER A 145 -11.73 -15.39 -20.39
CA SER A 145 -11.61 -15.54 -21.83
C SER A 145 -12.89 -16.19 -22.35
N ALA A 146 -13.68 -15.44 -23.13
CA ALA A 146 -14.84 -15.98 -23.79
C ALA A 146 -14.37 -17.22 -24.58
N THR A 147 -14.88 -18.37 -24.18
CA THR A 147 -14.77 -19.62 -24.89
C THR A 147 -14.99 -19.35 -26.38
N ARG A 148 -14.00 -19.65 -27.22
CA ARG A 148 -14.27 -19.89 -28.63
C ARG A 148 -14.36 -21.40 -28.81
N PRO A 149 -15.54 -22.04 -28.67
CA PRO A 149 -15.75 -23.33 -29.29
C PRO A 149 -15.94 -23.06 -30.78
N SER A 150 -14.92 -23.36 -31.58
CA SER A 150 -15.05 -23.38 -33.04
C SER A 150 -14.39 -24.65 -33.54
N ASN A 151 -15.15 -25.73 -33.50
CA ASN A 151 -15.40 -26.55 -34.69
C ASN A 151 -16.38 -27.67 -34.31
N ASP A 152 -17.67 -27.37 -34.50
CA ASP A 152 -18.56 -28.36 -35.06
C ASP A 152 -18.01 -28.77 -36.43
N ALA A 153 -17.56 -30.01 -36.52
CA ALA A 153 -17.60 -30.76 -37.77
C ALA A 153 -18.09 -32.18 -37.43
N PRO A 154 -19.15 -32.68 -38.10
CA PRO A 154 -19.68 -34.00 -37.85
C PRO A 154 -18.80 -35.02 -38.59
N THR A 155 -18.09 -35.88 -37.86
CA THR A 155 -17.49 -37.07 -38.45
C THR A 155 -18.33 -38.28 -38.05
N THR A 156 -19.25 -38.60 -38.94
CA THR A 156 -19.98 -39.87 -39.07
C THR A 156 -19.08 -41.07 -38.80
N ALA A 157 -19.53 -41.94 -37.89
CA ALA A 157 -19.02 -43.29 -37.73
C ALA A 157 -19.45 -44.17 -38.93
N PRO A 158 -18.57 -45.03 -39.46
CA PRO A 158 -19.01 -46.21 -40.18
C PRO A 158 -19.12 -47.39 -39.22
N GLU A 159 -20.37 -47.83 -39.13
CA GLU A 159 -20.89 -49.13 -38.74
C GLU A 159 -19.94 -50.30 -39.07
N ARG A 160 -19.75 -51.17 -38.08
CA ARG A 160 -19.08 -52.47 -38.19
C ARG A 160 -20.09 -53.49 -38.74
N PRO A 161 -19.77 -54.30 -39.76
CA PRO A 161 -20.50 -55.53 -39.98
C PRO A 161 -19.62 -56.77 -39.75
N GLY A 162 -20.23 -57.76 -39.08
CA GLY A 162 -20.04 -59.21 -39.31
C GLY A 162 -18.70 -59.81 -38.94
#